data_AF-A0A8J6K9T9-F1
#
_entry.id   AF-A0A8J6K9T9-F1
#
_cell.length_a   1.000
_cell.length_b   1.000
_cell.length_c   1.000
_cell.angle_alpha   90.00
_cell.angle_beta   90.00
_cell.angle_gamma   90.00
#
_symmetry.space_group_name_H-M   'P 1'
#
loop_
_entity.id
_entity.type
_entity.pdbx_description
1 polymer ?
#
loop_
_entity_poly.entity_id
_entity_poly.type
_entity_poly.pdbx_seq_one_letter_code
_entity_poly.pdbx_strand_id
1 'polypeptide(L)'
;MVKAKKPSPKRAAITERHTRAAAAAEAPRAAVQLAATKKSKAKKAAIKKQVEDKKEEDECPAVLELGAQRERWVNFIREQSLSTEDAAKLLLDSFEYKGLVKHSGGCHCGAVRFEVWASADLHVFDCNCSICVKKQNRHFIVPSSRFKLLKGAGNLTTYTFNTKKAQHTFCKTCGVQSFYTPRSNPDGYGIASHCLDDGTVRSIHVEQINGKEWEKAMKEHKTIRNMSKS
;
A
#
# COMPACT_ATOMS: atom_id res chain seq x y z
N MET A 1 -46.25 57.83 -7.68
CA MET A 1 -45.61 58.76 -8.64
C MET A 1 -44.17 58.32 -8.84
N VAL A 2 -43.88 57.92 -10.08
CA VAL A 2 -42.64 57.34 -10.57
C VAL A 2 -41.66 58.45 -10.96
N LYS A 3 -40.36 58.28 -10.75
CA LYS A 3 -39.33 58.72 -11.72
C LYS A 3 -38.07 57.86 -11.59
N ALA A 4 -37.95 56.94 -12.55
CA ALA A 4 -36.83 56.07 -12.80
C ALA A 4 -35.61 56.86 -13.33
N LYS A 5 -34.41 56.44 -12.93
CA LYS A 5 -33.13 56.95 -13.46
C LYS A 5 -32.68 56.00 -14.58
N LYS A 6 -32.66 56.49 -15.82
CA LYS A 6 -32.22 55.75 -17.02
C LYS A 6 -30.68 55.72 -17.15
N PRO A 7 -30.12 54.70 -17.82
CA PRO A 7 -28.68 54.47 -17.97
C PRO A 7 -28.08 55.19 -19.19
N SER A 8 -26.77 55.44 -19.16
CA SER A 8 -25.99 56.00 -20.27
C SER A 8 -25.32 54.91 -21.13
N PRO A 9 -25.40 54.98 -22.48
CA PRO A 9 -24.79 54.00 -23.39
C PRO A 9 -23.60 54.57 -24.18
N LYS A 10 -22.58 53.74 -24.49
CA LYS A 10 -21.73 53.84 -25.71
C LYS A 10 -21.21 52.42 -26.07
N ARG A 11 -21.81 51.77 -27.09
CA ARG A 11 -21.24 51.43 -28.43
C ARG A 11 -19.86 50.73 -28.35
N ALA A 12 -19.73 49.42 -28.57
CA ALA A 12 -19.91 48.59 -29.79
C ALA A 12 -18.68 48.54 -30.72
N ALA A 13 -18.17 47.31 -30.85
CA ALA A 13 -17.52 46.67 -32.00
C ALA A 13 -16.19 47.21 -32.54
N ILE A 14 -15.13 46.37 -32.43
CA ILE A 14 -14.25 46.05 -33.57
C ILE A 14 -13.96 44.54 -33.54
N THR A 15 -14.27 43.96 -34.69
CA THR A 15 -14.15 42.58 -35.17
C THR A 15 -12.70 42.12 -35.40
N GLU A 16 -12.51 40.81 -35.28
CA GLU A 16 -11.62 39.91 -36.05
C GLU A 16 -10.47 40.52 -36.85
N ARG A 17 -9.24 39.99 -36.66
CA ARG A 17 -8.45 39.46 -37.78
C ARG A 17 -7.13 38.78 -37.39
N HIS A 18 -6.89 37.67 -38.09
CA HIS A 18 -5.61 37.11 -38.56
C HIS A 18 -4.87 36.07 -37.71
N THR A 19 -5.32 34.83 -37.92
CA THR A 19 -4.48 33.70 -38.35
C THR A 19 -3.34 34.07 -39.32
N ARG A 20 -2.11 33.60 -39.01
CA ARG A 20 -1.01 33.14 -39.90
C ARG A 20 0.24 32.99 -39.02
N ALA A 21 1.15 32.02 -39.17
CA ALA A 21 1.31 30.94 -40.13
C ALA A 21 2.25 29.88 -39.52
N ALA A 22 2.04 28.63 -39.89
CA ALA A 22 3.00 27.55 -39.78
C ALA A 22 4.08 27.69 -40.87
N ALA A 23 5.34 27.34 -40.56
CA ALA A 23 6.25 26.57 -41.41
C ALA A 23 7.68 26.50 -40.82
N ALA A 24 8.34 25.37 -41.10
CA ALA A 24 9.78 25.07 -41.06
C ALA A 24 10.40 24.56 -39.73
N ALA A 25 10.57 23.24 -39.62
CA ALA A 25 11.86 22.57 -39.89
C ALA A 25 11.79 21.06 -39.58
N GLU A 26 11.63 20.23 -40.62
CA GLU A 26 11.87 18.78 -40.58
C GLU A 26 13.25 18.47 -41.19
N ALA A 27 14.06 17.69 -40.48
CA ALA A 27 15.26 17.02 -41.00
C ALA A 27 15.18 15.51 -40.67
N PRO A 28 15.77 14.63 -41.50
CA PRO A 28 15.17 13.33 -41.81
C PRO A 28 15.52 12.21 -40.82
N ARG A 29 14.48 11.57 -40.27
CA ARG A 29 14.52 10.44 -39.32
C ARG A 29 14.93 9.07 -39.90
N ALA A 30 15.22 8.96 -41.20
CA ALA A 30 15.32 7.65 -41.87
C ALA A 30 16.68 6.92 -41.75
N ALA A 31 17.79 7.61 -41.43
CA ALA A 31 19.12 6.97 -41.43
C ALA A 31 19.51 6.30 -40.11
N VAL A 32 18.89 6.65 -38.98
CA VAL A 32 19.23 6.12 -37.65
C VAL A 32 18.57 4.76 -37.36
N GLN A 33 17.49 4.42 -38.05
CA GLN A 33 16.72 3.19 -37.81
C GLN A 33 17.30 1.91 -38.46
N LEU A 34 18.14 2.02 -39.49
CA LEU A 34 18.72 0.85 -40.18
C LEU A 34 19.97 0.26 -39.50
N ALA A 35 20.70 1.05 -38.69
CA ALA A 35 21.86 0.55 -37.95
C ALA A 35 21.50 -0.14 -36.61
N ALA A 36 20.39 0.28 -35.98
CA ALA A 36 19.92 -0.31 -34.71
C ALA A 36 19.31 -1.72 -34.89
N THR A 37 18.74 -2.02 -36.06
CA THR A 37 18.07 -3.31 -36.34
C THR A 37 19.04 -4.45 -36.62
N LYS A 38 20.24 -4.19 -37.16
CA LYS A 38 21.27 -5.23 -37.38
C LYS A 38 21.97 -5.67 -36.09
N LYS A 39 22.23 -4.75 -35.14
CA LYS A 39 22.76 -5.09 -33.80
C LYS A 39 21.75 -5.89 -32.95
N SER A 40 20.45 -5.67 -33.15
CA SER A 40 19.36 -6.40 -32.47
C SER A 40 19.24 -7.86 -32.90
N LYS A 41 19.37 -8.16 -34.20
CA LYS A 41 19.28 -9.54 -34.73
C LYS A 41 20.46 -10.43 -34.30
N ALA A 42 21.68 -9.89 -34.27
CA ALA A 42 22.87 -10.65 -33.82
C ALA A 42 22.84 -10.96 -32.30
N LYS A 43 22.32 -10.03 -31.48
CA LYS A 43 22.18 -10.22 -30.03
C LYS A 43 21.07 -11.23 -29.67
N LYS A 44 19.97 -11.24 -30.43
CA LYS A 44 18.90 -12.25 -30.30
C LYS A 44 19.35 -13.67 -30.67
N ALA A 45 20.22 -13.83 -31.66
CA ALA A 45 20.77 -15.14 -32.03
C ALA A 45 21.75 -15.70 -30.99
N ALA A 46 22.57 -14.84 -30.37
CA ALA A 46 23.48 -15.24 -29.30
C ALA A 46 22.75 -15.61 -27.98
N ILE A 47 21.65 -14.91 -27.67
CA ILE A 47 20.77 -15.26 -26.53
C ILE A 47 20.03 -16.58 -26.80
N LYS A 48 19.56 -16.82 -28.03
CA LYS A 48 18.86 -18.08 -28.38
C LYS A 48 19.76 -19.32 -28.25
N LYS A 49 21.07 -19.19 -28.50
CA LYS A 49 22.04 -20.29 -28.36
C LYS A 49 22.51 -20.54 -26.92
N GLN A 50 22.16 -19.65 -25.98
CA GLN A 50 22.42 -19.84 -24.54
C GLN A 50 21.15 -20.28 -23.77
N VAL A 51 20.03 -20.49 -24.47
CA VAL A 51 18.75 -20.96 -23.91
C VAL A 51 18.52 -22.46 -24.18
N GLU A 52 19.40 -23.14 -24.93
CA GLU A 52 19.25 -24.57 -25.26
C GLU A 52 19.97 -25.55 -24.31
N ASP A 53 20.70 -25.08 -23.28
CA ASP A 53 21.40 -25.97 -22.33
C ASP A 53 21.20 -25.56 -20.85
N LYS A 54 19.95 -25.31 -20.45
CA LYS A 54 19.50 -25.48 -19.06
C LYS A 54 18.07 -25.99 -19.06
N LYS A 55 17.94 -27.29 -19.27
CA LYS A 55 16.79 -28.04 -18.78
C LYS A 55 16.86 -27.92 -17.25
N GLU A 56 16.15 -26.93 -16.72
CA GLU A 56 15.79 -26.91 -15.31
C GLU A 56 14.93 -28.15 -15.12
N GLU A 57 15.51 -29.17 -14.50
CA GLU A 57 14.78 -30.32 -14.03
C GLU A 57 13.76 -29.79 -13.03
N ASP A 58 12.49 -29.84 -13.43
CA ASP A 58 11.33 -29.64 -12.58
C ASP A 58 11.34 -30.76 -11.53
N GLU A 59 12.18 -30.60 -10.50
CA GLU A 59 12.15 -31.43 -9.30
C GLU A 59 10.79 -31.21 -8.65
N CYS A 60 9.87 -32.13 -8.95
CA CYS A 60 8.66 -32.34 -8.17
C CYS A 60 9.07 -32.35 -6.69
N PRO A 61 8.52 -31.49 -5.82
CA PRO A 61 8.99 -31.37 -4.45
C PRO A 61 8.99 -32.76 -3.81
N ALA A 62 10.16 -33.22 -3.37
CA ALA A 62 10.33 -34.54 -2.79
C ALA A 62 9.23 -34.80 -1.75
N VAL A 63 8.60 -35.98 -1.81
CA VAL A 63 7.62 -36.43 -0.82
C VAL A 63 8.23 -36.25 0.57
N LEU A 64 7.64 -35.37 1.39
CA LEU A 64 8.20 -34.99 2.68
C LEU A 64 8.09 -36.18 3.65
N GLU A 65 9.19 -36.91 3.86
CA GLU A 65 9.25 -38.03 4.81
C GLU A 65 9.39 -37.53 6.25
N LEU A 66 8.26 -37.26 6.90
CA LEU A 66 8.16 -36.70 8.26
C LEU A 66 8.55 -37.68 9.39
N GLY A 67 8.78 -38.97 9.09
CA GLY A 67 9.14 -39.98 10.09
C GLY A 67 8.22 -39.99 11.33
N ALA A 68 8.82 -39.94 12.52
CA ALA A 68 8.11 -39.92 13.81
C ALA A 68 7.19 -38.69 14.03
N GLN A 69 7.29 -37.66 13.18
CA GLN A 69 6.45 -36.46 13.25
C GLN A 69 5.13 -36.61 12.47
N ARG A 70 5.00 -37.64 11.63
CA ARG A 70 3.84 -37.84 10.73
C ARG A 70 2.51 -37.85 11.48
N GLU A 71 2.42 -38.55 12.60
CA GLU A 71 1.19 -38.63 13.39
C GLU A 71 0.81 -37.28 13.99
N ARG A 72 1.78 -36.55 14.54
CA ARG A 72 1.55 -35.19 15.09
C ARG A 72 1.09 -34.22 14.02
N TRP A 73 1.67 -34.30 12.81
CA TRP A 73 1.26 -33.49 11.66
C TRP A 73 -0.17 -33.77 11.23
N VAL A 74 -0.56 -35.05 11.11
CA VAL A 74 -1.93 -35.43 10.75
C VAL A 74 -2.95 -34.97 11.79
N ASN A 75 -2.62 -35.11 13.08
CA ASN A 75 -3.48 -34.63 14.17
C ASN A 75 -3.60 -33.11 14.15
N PHE A 76 -2.49 -32.39 13.97
CA PHE A 76 -2.49 -30.92 13.84
C PHE A 76 -3.38 -30.44 12.70
N ILE A 77 -3.23 -30.99 11.49
CA ILE A 77 -4.07 -30.64 10.33
C ILE A 77 -5.55 -30.87 10.65
N ARG A 78 -5.88 -32.02 11.27
CA ARG A 78 -7.25 -32.41 11.60
C ARG A 78 -7.86 -31.46 12.64
N GLU A 79 -7.13 -31.18 13.73
CA GLU A 79 -7.58 -30.29 14.81
C GLU A 79 -7.79 -28.86 14.31
N GLN A 80 -6.91 -28.37 13.43
CA GLN A 80 -7.01 -27.04 12.86
C GLN A 80 -7.93 -26.96 11.63
N SER A 81 -8.43 -28.09 11.13
CA SER A 81 -9.23 -28.19 9.91
C SER A 81 -8.58 -27.51 8.70
N LEU A 82 -7.26 -27.67 8.54
CA LEU A 82 -6.47 -27.02 7.48
C LEU A 82 -6.16 -27.98 6.33
N SER A 83 -5.81 -27.41 5.17
CA SER A 83 -5.10 -28.17 4.14
C SER A 83 -3.63 -28.36 4.54
N THR A 84 -2.92 -29.29 3.90
CA THR A 84 -1.46 -29.45 4.08
C THR A 84 -0.71 -28.15 3.79
N GLU A 85 -1.13 -27.42 2.75
CA GLU A 85 -0.54 -26.15 2.36
C GLU A 85 -0.78 -25.06 3.41
N ASP A 86 -2.00 -24.93 3.91
CA ASP A 86 -2.34 -23.92 4.91
C ASP A 86 -1.71 -24.22 6.26
N ALA A 87 -1.60 -25.49 6.62
CA ALA A 87 -0.86 -25.92 7.80
C ALA A 87 0.64 -25.57 7.68
N ALA A 88 1.25 -25.75 6.50
CA ALA A 88 2.64 -25.38 6.27
C ALA A 88 2.84 -23.85 6.35
N LYS A 89 1.94 -23.07 5.72
CA LYS A 89 1.93 -21.60 5.84
C LYS A 89 1.78 -21.17 7.29
N LEU A 90 0.88 -21.78 8.05
CA LEU A 90 0.67 -21.46 9.46
C LEU A 90 1.93 -21.75 10.30
N LEU A 91 2.63 -22.85 10.04
CA LEU A 91 3.90 -23.15 10.71
C LEU A 91 5.00 -22.14 10.37
N LEU A 92 5.12 -21.77 9.09
CA LEU A 92 6.07 -20.75 8.64
C LEU A 92 5.77 -19.40 9.29
N ASP A 93 4.50 -18.98 9.28
CA ASP A 93 4.03 -17.76 9.94
C ASP A 93 4.31 -17.80 11.45
N SER A 94 4.09 -18.94 12.10
CA SER A 94 4.33 -19.10 13.54
C SER A 94 5.82 -19.01 13.90
N PHE A 95 6.69 -19.43 12.99
CA PHE A 95 8.14 -19.30 13.13
C PHE A 95 8.59 -17.86 12.89
N GLU A 96 8.11 -17.22 11.82
CA GLU A 96 8.52 -15.86 11.43
C GLU A 96 7.93 -14.78 12.36
N TYR A 97 6.69 -14.96 12.79
CA TYR A 97 5.90 -13.98 13.55
C TYR A 97 5.55 -14.49 14.96
N LYS A 98 6.56 -15.00 15.67
CA LYS A 98 6.38 -15.61 17.00
C LYS A 98 5.60 -14.70 17.96
N GLY A 99 4.50 -15.23 18.50
CA GLY A 99 3.64 -14.53 19.47
C GLY A 99 2.65 -13.53 18.84
N LEU A 100 2.58 -13.47 17.52
CA LEU A 100 1.61 -12.65 16.79
C LEU A 100 0.53 -13.53 16.16
N VAL A 101 -0.59 -12.91 15.83
CA VAL A 101 -1.67 -13.52 15.06
C VAL A 101 -1.84 -12.78 13.74
N LYS A 102 -2.33 -13.51 12.74
CA LYS A 102 -2.66 -12.92 11.44
C LYS A 102 -4.04 -12.28 11.52
N HIS A 103 -4.10 -10.98 11.29
CA HIS A 103 -5.34 -10.25 11.09
C HIS A 103 -5.56 -10.00 9.60
N SER A 104 -6.78 -10.17 9.13
CA SER A 104 -7.22 -9.71 7.81
C SER A 104 -7.98 -8.39 7.94
N GLY A 105 -7.97 -7.60 6.87
CA GLY A 105 -8.73 -6.36 6.85
C GLY A 105 -8.80 -5.74 5.46
N GLY A 106 -9.44 -4.59 5.37
CA GLY A 106 -9.59 -3.91 4.10
C GLY A 106 -10.39 -2.62 4.17
N CYS A 107 -10.68 -2.07 3.00
CA CYS A 107 -11.60 -0.95 2.89
C CYS A 107 -13.05 -1.45 2.88
N HIS A 108 -14.00 -0.54 3.14
CA HIS A 108 -15.43 -0.88 3.21
C HIS A 108 -15.96 -1.60 1.95
N CYS A 109 -15.60 -1.11 0.76
CA CYS A 109 -16.07 -1.72 -0.50
C CYS A 109 -15.34 -3.03 -0.90
N GLY A 110 -14.38 -3.51 -0.09
CA GLY A 110 -13.62 -4.74 -0.37
C GLY A 110 -12.64 -4.65 -1.55
N ALA A 111 -12.52 -3.50 -2.21
CA ALA A 111 -11.61 -3.32 -3.33
C ALA A 111 -10.12 -3.31 -2.91
N VAL A 112 -9.84 -2.99 -1.64
CA VAL A 112 -8.52 -3.05 -1.01
C VAL A 112 -8.59 -4.07 0.12
N ARG A 113 -7.71 -5.07 0.11
CA ARG A 113 -7.62 -6.14 1.12
C ARG A 113 -6.17 -6.38 1.50
N PHE A 114 -5.91 -6.65 2.78
CA PHE A 114 -4.58 -6.90 3.31
C PHE A 114 -4.60 -7.94 4.43
N GLU A 115 -3.41 -8.45 4.74
CA GLU A 115 -3.10 -9.20 5.95
C GLU A 115 -2.02 -8.44 6.75
N VAL A 116 -2.09 -8.57 8.07
CA VAL A 116 -1.10 -8.01 8.99
C VAL A 116 -0.88 -8.93 10.18
N TRP A 117 0.38 -9.12 10.57
CA TRP A 117 0.74 -9.89 11.76
C TRP A 117 0.98 -8.94 12.95
N ALA A 118 0.14 -9.04 13.97
CA ALA A 118 0.20 -8.20 15.16
C ALA A 118 -0.30 -8.96 16.40
N SER A 119 -0.19 -8.34 17.58
CA SER A 119 -0.74 -8.91 18.81
C SER A 119 -2.27 -8.95 18.74
N ALA A 120 -2.89 -10.01 19.26
CA ALA A 120 -4.34 -10.05 19.44
C ALA A 120 -4.84 -8.97 20.43
N ASP A 121 -3.99 -8.53 21.36
CA ASP A 121 -4.21 -7.34 22.19
C ASP A 121 -3.55 -6.14 21.52
N LEU A 122 -4.35 -5.31 20.85
CA LEU A 122 -3.86 -4.21 20.05
C LEU A 122 -3.58 -2.97 20.91
N HIS A 123 -2.38 -2.41 20.73
CA HIS A 123 -2.05 -1.08 21.24
C HIS A 123 -2.28 -0.03 20.15
N VAL A 124 -3.35 0.74 20.30
CA VAL A 124 -3.85 1.71 19.31
C VAL A 124 -3.56 3.14 19.77
N PHE A 125 -3.04 3.95 18.86
CA PHE A 125 -2.81 5.37 19.08
C PHE A 125 -3.96 6.21 18.52
N ASP A 126 -4.45 7.15 19.33
CA ASP A 126 -5.47 8.14 18.97
C ASP A 126 -4.87 9.54 19.01
N CYS A 127 -4.67 10.13 17.83
CA CYS A 127 -3.92 11.37 17.66
C CYS A 127 -4.84 12.55 17.40
N ASN A 128 -4.65 13.65 18.13
CA ASN A 128 -5.50 14.83 18.04
C ASN A 128 -5.07 15.89 17.01
N CYS A 129 -4.15 15.58 16.08
CA CYS A 129 -3.76 16.52 15.03
C CYS A 129 -4.89 16.74 14.03
N SER A 130 -4.84 17.85 13.28
CA SER A 130 -5.95 18.32 12.43
C SER A 130 -6.47 17.28 11.43
N ILE A 131 -5.59 16.49 10.81
CA ILE A 131 -5.98 15.43 9.88
C ILE A 131 -6.50 14.19 10.60
N CYS A 132 -5.88 13.79 11.72
CA CYS A 132 -6.25 12.58 12.45
C CYS A 132 -7.63 12.72 13.10
N VAL A 133 -7.95 13.89 13.64
CA VAL A 133 -9.29 14.21 14.16
C VAL A 133 -10.34 14.09 13.06
N LYS A 134 -10.10 14.68 11.88
CA LYS A 134 -11.04 14.63 10.75
C LYS A 134 -11.24 13.21 10.20
N LYS A 135 -10.19 12.38 10.23
CA LYS A 135 -10.24 10.98 9.76
C LYS A 135 -10.65 9.97 10.84
N GLN A 136 -10.76 10.38 12.10
CA GLN A 136 -10.85 9.48 13.25
C GLN A 136 -9.76 8.38 13.21
N ASN A 137 -8.52 8.81 12.95
CA ASN A 137 -7.40 7.91 12.63
C ASN A 137 -6.80 7.21 13.87
N ARG A 138 -7.56 6.26 14.42
CA ARG A 138 -7.12 5.32 15.47
C ARG A 138 -6.40 4.15 14.85
N HIS A 139 -5.11 4.00 15.12
CA HIS A 139 -4.27 3.01 14.45
C HIS A 139 -3.23 2.38 15.37
N PHE A 140 -2.88 1.12 15.12
CA PHE A 140 -1.67 0.49 15.65
C PHE A 140 -0.59 0.46 14.56
N ILE A 141 0.67 0.32 14.94
CA ILE A 141 1.81 0.38 14.01
C ILE A 141 2.49 -0.98 13.93
N VAL A 142 2.82 -1.40 12.71
CA VAL A 142 3.63 -2.60 12.44
C VAL A 142 4.79 -2.27 11.50
N PRO A 143 5.91 -3.00 11.57
CA PRO A 143 6.94 -2.96 10.53
C PRO A 143 6.37 -3.42 9.18
N SER A 144 6.94 -2.93 8.08
CA SER A 144 6.54 -3.33 6.72
C SER A 144 6.65 -4.83 6.46
N SER A 145 7.59 -5.53 7.11
CA SER A 145 7.74 -6.99 7.04
C SER A 145 6.54 -7.76 7.58
N ARG A 146 5.70 -7.15 8.41
CA ARG A 146 4.48 -7.78 8.98
C ARG A 146 3.21 -7.37 8.26
N PHE A 147 3.30 -6.72 7.10
CA PHE A 147 2.14 -6.26 6.35
C PHE A 147 2.19 -6.78 4.91
N LYS A 148 1.05 -7.28 4.43
CA LYS A 148 0.92 -7.78 3.06
C LYS A 148 -0.36 -7.24 2.42
N LEU A 149 -0.20 -6.48 1.34
CA LEU A 149 -1.33 -6.07 0.51
C LEU A 149 -1.75 -7.24 -0.39
N LEU A 150 -2.99 -7.73 -0.24
CA LEU A 150 -3.52 -8.84 -1.02
C LEU A 150 -4.20 -8.37 -2.31
N LYS A 151 -4.90 -7.23 -2.25
CA LYS A 151 -5.69 -6.71 -3.37
C LYS A 151 -5.76 -5.19 -3.33
N GLY A 152 -5.88 -4.58 -4.51
CA GLY A 152 -6.33 -3.19 -4.62
C GLY A 152 -5.22 -2.16 -4.74
N ALA A 153 -3.98 -2.54 -5.08
CA ALA A 153 -2.86 -1.60 -5.28
C ALA A 153 -3.23 -0.44 -6.23
N GLY A 154 -3.86 -0.74 -7.37
CA GLY A 154 -4.34 0.27 -8.32
C GLY A 154 -5.58 1.05 -7.87
N ASN A 155 -6.18 0.69 -6.73
CA ASN A 155 -7.35 1.35 -6.15
C ASN A 155 -7.02 2.21 -4.93
N LEU A 156 -5.73 2.37 -4.64
CA LEU A 156 -5.22 3.26 -3.60
C LEU A 156 -4.89 4.63 -4.21
N THR A 157 -5.06 5.67 -3.40
CA THR A 157 -4.54 7.01 -3.67
C THR A 157 -3.96 7.58 -2.39
N THR A 158 -3.05 8.54 -2.52
CA THR A 158 -2.25 9.04 -1.39
C THR A 158 -2.34 10.55 -1.29
N TYR A 159 -2.62 11.03 -0.09
CA TYR A 159 -2.54 12.44 0.26
C TYR A 159 -1.33 12.70 1.17
N THR A 160 -0.56 13.74 0.87
CA THR A 160 0.56 14.20 1.70
C THR A 160 0.47 15.71 1.91
N PHE A 161 0.92 16.18 3.08
CA PHE A 161 0.97 17.60 3.42
C PHE A 161 2.07 17.87 4.45
N ASN A 162 2.28 19.15 4.78
CA ASN A 162 3.29 19.60 5.74
C ASN A 162 4.69 19.05 5.39
N THR A 163 5.26 18.16 6.23
CA THR A 163 6.60 17.58 5.99
C THR A 163 6.62 16.54 4.86
N LYS A 164 5.45 16.15 4.33
CA LYS A 164 5.27 15.13 3.29
C LYS A 164 5.82 13.74 3.65
N LYS A 165 6.19 13.50 4.91
CA LYS A 165 6.68 12.21 5.41
C LYS A 165 5.55 11.21 5.65
N ALA A 166 4.43 11.67 6.20
CA ALA A 166 3.24 10.81 6.32
C ALA A 166 2.60 10.66 4.94
N GLN A 167 2.31 9.41 4.57
CA GLN A 167 1.59 9.06 3.35
C GLN A 167 0.21 8.57 3.75
N HIS A 168 -0.80 9.45 3.65
CA HIS A 168 -2.18 9.12 3.97
C HIS A 168 -2.82 8.40 2.78
N THR A 169 -2.60 7.10 2.71
CA THR A 169 -3.10 6.22 1.65
C THR A 169 -4.54 5.78 1.94
N PHE A 170 -5.45 5.84 0.97
CA PHE A 170 -6.84 5.42 1.15
C PHE A 170 -7.45 4.89 -0.16
N CYS A 171 -8.57 4.18 -0.04
CA CYS A 171 -9.28 3.63 -1.19
C CYS A 171 -9.95 4.75 -2.00
N LYS A 172 -9.63 4.85 -3.30
CA LYS A 172 -10.22 5.86 -4.19
C LYS A 172 -11.72 5.64 -4.48
N THR A 173 -12.23 4.44 -4.25
CA THR A 173 -13.65 4.09 -4.45
C THR A 173 -14.54 4.50 -3.28
N CYS A 174 -14.14 4.17 -2.04
CA CYS A 174 -14.99 4.37 -0.86
C CYS A 174 -14.42 5.37 0.16
N GLY A 175 -13.22 5.93 -0.07
CA GLY A 175 -12.59 6.93 0.80
C GLY A 175 -11.95 6.37 2.09
N VAL A 176 -12.17 5.10 2.43
CA VAL A 176 -11.65 4.49 3.67
C VAL A 176 -10.12 4.39 3.66
N GLN A 177 -9.50 4.87 4.73
CA GLN A 177 -8.07 4.71 5.04
C GLN A 177 -7.89 3.50 5.96
N SER A 178 -7.74 2.31 5.39
CA SER A 178 -7.54 1.09 6.18
C SER A 178 -6.12 0.95 6.72
N PHE A 179 -5.15 1.54 6.02
CA PHE A 179 -3.76 1.64 6.46
C PHE A 179 -3.10 2.87 5.84
N TYR A 180 -1.99 3.32 6.42
CA TYR A 180 -1.21 4.43 5.89
C TYR A 180 0.24 4.36 6.38
N THR A 181 1.15 5.17 5.82
CA THR A 181 2.52 5.28 6.34
C THR A 181 2.62 6.49 7.27
N PRO A 182 2.80 6.30 8.58
CA PRO A 182 2.84 7.40 9.56
C PRO A 182 4.17 8.16 9.50
N ARG A 183 4.15 9.45 9.89
CA ARG A 183 5.35 10.29 9.97
C ARG A 183 6.39 9.74 10.96
N SER A 184 5.94 9.14 12.07
CA SER A 184 6.79 8.59 13.13
C SER A 184 7.54 7.32 12.70
N ASN A 185 6.96 6.54 11.78
CA ASN A 185 7.40 5.21 11.39
C ASN A 185 7.29 5.06 9.86
N PRO A 186 8.18 5.73 9.10
CA PRO A 186 8.12 5.75 7.63
C PRO A 186 8.46 4.40 6.97
N ASP A 187 9.02 3.47 7.75
CA ASP A 187 9.40 2.10 7.42
C ASP A 187 8.31 1.06 7.74
N GLY A 188 7.18 1.51 8.27
CA GLY A 188 6.05 0.66 8.66
C GLY A 188 4.70 1.20 8.22
N TYR A 189 3.66 0.56 8.70
CA TYR A 189 2.27 0.92 8.42
C TYR A 189 1.50 1.15 9.71
N GLY A 190 0.71 2.22 9.73
CA GLY A 190 -0.36 2.42 10.70
C GLY A 190 -1.64 1.78 10.18
N ILE A 191 -2.16 0.78 10.87
CA ILE A 191 -3.38 0.04 10.49
C ILE A 191 -4.55 0.57 11.30
N ALA A 192 -5.62 0.99 10.62
CA ALA A 192 -6.84 1.41 11.28
C ALA A 192 -7.53 0.19 11.91
N SER A 193 -7.63 0.14 13.24
CA SER A 193 -8.14 -1.05 13.94
C SER A 193 -9.59 -1.39 13.58
N HIS A 194 -10.40 -0.37 13.29
CA HIS A 194 -11.80 -0.53 12.84
C HIS A 194 -11.94 -1.02 11.39
N CYS A 195 -10.84 -1.25 10.67
CA CYS A 195 -10.82 -1.82 9.32
C CYS A 195 -10.32 -3.28 9.29
N LEU A 196 -10.04 -3.87 10.46
CA LEU A 196 -9.81 -5.31 10.57
C LEU A 196 -11.14 -6.05 10.49
N ASP A 197 -11.12 -7.26 9.93
CA ASP A 197 -12.27 -8.14 10.01
C ASP A 197 -12.36 -8.76 11.42
N ASP A 198 -13.57 -9.20 11.79
CA ASP A 198 -13.81 -9.82 13.08
C ASP A 198 -13.07 -11.16 13.25
N GLY A 199 -12.72 -11.50 14.49
CA GLY A 199 -12.34 -12.87 14.89
C GLY A 199 -10.95 -13.04 15.49
N THR A 200 -10.01 -12.13 15.23
CA THR A 200 -8.61 -12.27 15.71
C THR A 200 -8.19 -11.24 16.75
N VAL A 201 -8.95 -10.14 16.89
CA VAL A 201 -8.71 -9.12 17.91
C VAL A 201 -9.36 -9.53 19.22
N ARG A 202 -8.57 -9.58 20.30
CA ARG A 202 -9.03 -9.92 21.65
C ARG A 202 -9.31 -8.67 22.50
N SER A 203 -8.42 -7.68 22.47
CA SER A 203 -8.60 -6.43 23.21
C SER A 203 -7.94 -5.26 22.49
N ILE A 204 -8.38 -4.04 22.82
CA ILE A 204 -7.83 -2.80 22.29
C ILE A 204 -7.53 -1.86 23.45
N HIS A 205 -6.26 -1.52 23.63
CA HIS A 205 -5.82 -0.43 24.50
C HIS A 205 -5.56 0.83 23.68
N VAL A 206 -6.12 1.97 24.08
CA VAL A 206 -5.99 3.23 23.35
C VAL A 206 -5.10 4.22 24.11
N GLU A 207 -3.97 4.60 23.50
CA GLU A 207 -3.07 5.65 23.98
C GLU A 207 -3.34 6.96 23.23
N GLN A 208 -3.55 8.05 23.96
CA GLN A 208 -3.79 9.37 23.38
C GLN A 208 -2.46 10.06 23.04
N ILE A 209 -2.37 10.66 21.86
CA ILE A 209 -1.19 11.39 21.39
C ILE A 209 -1.55 12.85 21.07
N ASN A 210 -0.81 13.79 21.68
CA ASN A 210 -0.95 15.21 21.38
C ASN A 210 -0.23 15.58 20.07
N GLY A 211 -0.86 15.27 18.94
CA GLY A 211 -0.35 15.62 17.62
C GLY A 211 -0.42 17.10 17.25
N LYS A 212 -1.11 17.95 18.02
CA LYS A 212 -1.04 19.42 17.86
C LYS A 212 0.34 19.96 18.26
N GLU A 213 0.97 19.36 19.27
CA GLU A 213 2.31 19.69 19.75
C GLU A 213 3.30 18.56 19.42
N TRP A 214 3.32 18.13 18.15
CA TRP A 214 4.04 16.93 17.71
C TRP A 214 5.50 16.84 18.19
N GLU A 215 6.28 17.92 18.08
CA GLU A 215 7.70 17.88 18.45
C GLU A 215 7.92 17.66 19.95
N LYS A 216 6.98 18.13 20.80
CA LYS A 216 6.99 17.88 22.24
C LYS A 216 6.50 16.46 22.55
N ALA A 217 5.37 16.07 21.97
CA ALA A 217 4.81 14.73 22.16
C ALA A 217 5.80 13.62 21.78
N MET A 218 6.60 13.80 20.73
CA MET A 218 7.59 12.81 20.32
C MET A 218 8.82 12.73 21.24
N LYS A 219 9.07 13.74 22.08
CA LYS A 219 10.10 13.68 23.13
C LYS A 219 9.59 12.94 24.37
N GLU A 220 8.32 13.11 24.69
CA GLU A 220 7.66 12.57 25.88
C GLU A 220 7.19 11.11 25.66
N HIS A 221 6.59 10.81 24.50
CA HIS A 221 6.12 9.47 24.13
C HIS A 221 7.21 8.68 23.39
N LYS A 222 8.01 7.92 24.15
CA LYS A 222 9.06 7.05 23.59
C LYS A 222 8.54 5.76 22.94
N THR A 223 7.30 5.37 23.24
CA THR A 223 6.68 4.09 22.81
C THR A 223 6.47 4.04 21.30
N ILE A 224 5.89 5.08 20.70
CA ILE A 224 5.49 5.08 19.29
C ILE A 224 6.68 4.97 18.30
N ARG A 225 7.84 5.56 18.64
CA ARG A 225 9.01 5.62 17.74
C ARG A 225 9.63 4.28 17.39
N ASN A 226 9.43 3.27 18.24
CA ASN A 226 10.06 1.98 18.06
C ASN A 226 9.10 0.91 17.54
N MET A 227 7.81 1.24 17.33
CA MET A 227 6.79 0.26 16.92
C MET A 227 7.03 -0.37 15.54
N SER A 228 7.79 0.28 14.65
CA SER A 228 8.17 -0.27 13.35
C SER A 228 9.58 -0.85 13.29
N LYS A 229 10.34 -0.78 14.39
CA LYS A 229 11.67 -1.39 14.44
C LYS A 229 11.49 -2.86 14.75
N SER A 230 11.96 -3.70 13.82
CA SER A 230 12.02 -5.16 13.95
C SER A 230 12.94 -5.58 15.10
#